data_AF-A0A0K2AP69-F1
#
_entry.id   AF-A0A0K2AP69-F1
#
_cell.length_a   1.000
_cell.length_b   1.000
_cell.length_c   1.000
_cell.angle_alpha   90.00
_cell.angle_beta   90.00
_cell.angle_gamma   90.00
#
_symmetry.space_group_name_H-M   'P 1'
#
loop_
_entity.id
_entity.type
_entity.pdbx_description
1 polymer ?
#
loop_
_entity_poly.entity_id
_entity_poly.type
_entity_poly.pdbx_seq_one_letter_code
_entity_poly.pdbx_strand_id
1 'polypeptide(L)'
;MTHRPTGEPPRPLGPHPVHATGDGARDDHTPEPAAVDPAVLTALLHRHGWRRRGGAPGRYGRWTPPGPGAGATSLLVPVSRSFPDSDDLLGEALLALSRSGTPAAREILVSLAVPSDEIRWARDVPAGPGDASSWTAEERLRSAARRMLLAGALATRARAGYYGARHRRAAAEALENVLVGPAPGGRRLTAFVPVTTGRPLAVRLHHALYAAREAVDYRRATGGTEAFDAAVAAGVSHELTEALVALVRGTEGARVTVDWAPAAGVPEGCAALAEPVEFSPGDLPALREAATRYLRAEPSVPVRITGTVVRMRRPGPRGAGTVRLRVLAGADVPQVRITLDEEAYRIAGHAHLVGLPVRVLGRLESRGGFRRLTGACEIAPVPVDDAERDRLLKAVQEHVEVAAFFEETCGGDCAD
;
A
#
# COMPACT_ATOMS: atom_id res chain seq x y z
N MET A 1 22.02 63.56 -21.47
CA MET A 1 20.64 64.05 -21.68
C MET A 1 19.67 62.98 -21.23
N THR A 2 18.82 63.36 -20.27
CA THR A 2 17.55 62.73 -19.82
C THR A 2 17.59 61.29 -19.31
N HIS A 3 17.85 61.19 -17.99
CA HIS A 3 17.34 60.16 -17.08
C HIS A 3 15.81 60.07 -17.12
N ARG A 4 15.26 58.84 -17.08
CA ARG A 4 13.84 58.56 -16.87
C ARG A 4 13.63 58.12 -15.41
N PRO A 5 12.64 58.66 -14.69
CA PRO A 5 12.53 58.46 -13.25
C PRO A 5 11.76 57.19 -12.88
N THR A 6 12.22 56.58 -11.80
CA THR A 6 11.58 55.54 -10.99
C THR A 6 10.39 56.12 -10.23
N GLY A 7 9.25 55.44 -10.22
CA GLY A 7 8.15 55.76 -9.30
C GLY A 7 6.76 55.48 -9.86
N GLU A 8 6.35 54.21 -9.85
CA GLU A 8 4.92 53.87 -9.91
C GLU A 8 4.59 53.10 -8.61
N PRO A 9 3.62 53.56 -7.79
CA PRO A 9 3.30 52.92 -6.53
C PRO A 9 2.59 51.56 -6.77
N PRO A 10 2.81 50.56 -5.91
CA PRO A 10 2.12 49.28 -6.03
C PRO A 10 0.61 49.49 -5.87
N ARG A 11 -0.16 49.01 -6.85
CA ARG A 11 -1.63 49.02 -6.80
C ARG A 11 -2.10 48.24 -5.56
N PRO A 12 -3.08 48.76 -4.80
CA PRO A 12 -3.65 48.02 -3.69
C PRO A 12 -4.31 46.74 -4.24
N LEU A 13 -3.87 45.59 -3.73
CA LEU A 13 -4.50 44.30 -3.94
C LEU A 13 -5.94 44.41 -3.43
N GLY A 14 -6.91 44.43 -4.34
CA GLY A 14 -8.32 44.32 -3.98
C GLY A 14 -8.55 43.02 -3.20
N PRO A 15 -9.46 43.01 -2.21
CA PRO A 15 -9.75 41.80 -1.45
C PRO A 15 -10.24 40.71 -2.42
N HIS A 16 -9.59 39.55 -2.36
CA HIS A 16 -10.01 38.37 -3.11
C HIS A 16 -11.51 38.10 -2.85
N PRO A 17 -12.32 37.88 -3.90
CA PRO A 17 -13.70 37.48 -3.71
C PRO A 17 -13.69 36.12 -3.02
N VAL A 18 -14.16 36.11 -1.78
CA VAL A 18 -14.52 34.89 -1.06
C VAL A 18 -15.66 34.28 -1.87
N HIS A 19 -15.34 33.36 -2.76
CA HIS A 19 -16.32 32.45 -3.28
C HIS A 19 -16.87 31.68 -2.08
N ALA A 20 -18.09 32.03 -1.69
CA ALA A 20 -18.95 31.20 -0.88
C ALA A 20 -19.22 29.91 -1.66
N THR A 21 -18.25 29.00 -1.62
CA THR A 21 -18.44 27.60 -1.94
C THR A 21 -19.19 26.99 -0.76
N GLY A 22 -20.32 26.38 -1.08
CA GLY A 22 -21.25 25.78 -0.15
C GLY A 22 -20.58 24.99 0.96
N ASP A 23 -21.16 25.19 2.14
CA ASP A 23 -20.89 24.52 3.40
C ASP A 23 -20.94 23.00 3.22
N GLY A 24 -19.78 22.45 2.89
CA GLY A 24 -19.43 21.04 3.00
C GLY A 24 -18.16 20.98 3.82
N ALA A 25 -18.23 21.55 5.04
CA ALA A 25 -17.25 21.25 6.07
C ALA A 25 -17.06 19.73 6.06
N ARG A 26 -15.82 19.29 5.83
CA ARG A 26 -15.45 17.90 6.09
C ARG A 26 -15.67 17.71 7.58
N ASP A 27 -16.83 17.21 7.93
CA ASP A 27 -17.28 17.06 9.29
C ASP A 27 -16.20 16.38 10.13
N ASP A 28 -15.89 17.03 11.24
CA ASP A 28 -15.13 16.48 12.36
C ASP A 28 -16.02 15.39 13.00
N HIS A 29 -16.12 14.23 12.32
CA HIS A 29 -17.01 13.15 12.72
C HIS A 29 -16.42 12.42 13.93
N THR A 30 -16.54 13.04 15.10
CA THR A 30 -16.58 12.29 16.35
C THR A 30 -17.74 11.29 16.21
N PRO A 31 -17.51 9.98 16.43
CA PRO A 31 -18.55 8.97 16.23
C PRO A 31 -19.76 9.27 17.11
N GLU A 32 -20.96 9.00 16.61
CA GLU A 32 -22.18 9.23 17.38
C GLU A 32 -22.22 8.29 18.60
N PRO A 33 -22.51 8.77 19.82
CA PRO A 33 -22.53 7.94 21.02
C PRO A 33 -23.49 6.75 20.88
N ALA A 34 -24.65 6.99 20.27
CA ALA A 34 -25.66 5.98 19.99
C ALA A 34 -25.23 4.92 18.96
N ALA A 35 -24.12 5.10 18.23
CA ALA A 35 -23.56 4.11 17.31
C ALA A 35 -22.41 3.30 17.91
N VAL A 36 -21.85 3.72 19.06
CA VAL A 36 -20.69 3.05 19.68
C VAL A 36 -21.10 1.87 20.56
N ASP A 37 -20.52 0.69 20.33
CA ASP A 37 -20.64 -0.44 21.25
C ASP A 37 -19.61 -0.29 22.40
N PRO A 38 -20.04 -0.26 23.69
CA PRO A 38 -19.13 -0.19 24.83
C PRO A 38 -18.09 -1.31 24.88
N ALA A 39 -18.40 -2.50 24.35
CA ALA A 39 -17.45 -3.61 24.28
C ALA A 39 -16.33 -3.32 23.27
N VAL A 40 -16.67 -2.72 22.12
CA VAL A 40 -15.72 -2.28 21.09
C VAL A 40 -14.83 -1.17 21.63
N LEU A 41 -15.41 -0.15 22.28
CA LEU A 41 -14.64 0.93 22.91
C LEU A 41 -13.67 0.37 23.98
N THR A 42 -14.13 -0.54 24.81
CA THR A 42 -13.30 -1.20 25.83
C THR A 42 -12.13 -1.99 25.22
N ALA A 43 -12.38 -2.73 24.13
CA ALA A 43 -11.34 -3.47 23.42
C ALA A 43 -10.28 -2.54 22.81
N LEU A 44 -10.72 -1.42 22.21
CA LEU A 44 -9.81 -0.40 21.66
C LEU A 44 -9.00 0.30 22.76
N LEU A 45 -9.63 0.65 23.88
CA LEU A 45 -8.93 1.23 25.04
C LEU A 45 -7.78 0.32 25.50
N HIS A 46 -8.05 -0.98 25.67
CA HIS A 46 -7.01 -1.95 26.01
C HIS A 46 -5.89 -2.00 24.96
N ARG A 47 -6.24 -2.07 23.66
CA ARG A 47 -5.28 -2.13 22.54
C ARG A 47 -4.32 -0.94 22.53
N HIS A 48 -4.82 0.27 22.73
CA HIS A 48 -4.00 1.49 22.74
C HIS A 48 -3.42 1.81 24.13
N GLY A 49 -3.40 0.84 25.05
CA GLY A 49 -2.67 0.92 26.32
C GLY A 49 -3.37 1.68 27.44
N TRP A 50 -4.65 2.02 27.27
CA TRP A 50 -5.45 2.57 28.37
C TRP A 50 -5.63 1.52 29.46
N ARG A 51 -5.59 1.96 30.71
CA ARG A 51 -5.66 1.08 31.87
C ARG A 51 -6.96 1.29 32.62
N ARG A 52 -7.64 0.20 32.93
CA ARG A 52 -8.79 0.20 33.84
C ARG A 52 -8.31 0.35 35.28
N ARG A 53 -8.72 1.43 35.95
CA ARG A 53 -8.32 1.82 37.33
C ARG A 53 -9.45 1.69 38.34
N GLY A 54 -10.43 0.84 38.05
CA GLY A 54 -11.62 0.60 38.88
C GLY A 54 -12.91 0.88 38.12
N GLY A 55 -13.97 1.19 38.87
CA GLY A 55 -15.33 1.36 38.37
C GLY A 55 -16.33 0.61 39.23
N ALA A 56 -17.62 0.80 38.97
CA ALA A 56 -18.67 0.06 39.65
C ALA A 56 -18.95 -1.24 38.85
N PRO A 57 -18.72 -2.44 39.44
CA PRO A 57 -18.99 -3.72 38.77
C PRO A 57 -20.42 -3.78 38.23
N GLY A 58 -20.58 -4.25 37.00
CA GLY A 58 -21.88 -4.32 36.32
C GLY A 58 -22.46 -2.97 35.87
N ARG A 59 -21.76 -1.85 36.10
CA ARG A 59 -22.21 -0.50 35.71
C ARG A 59 -21.27 0.14 34.70
N TYR A 60 -20.08 0.54 35.15
CA TYR A 60 -19.08 1.21 34.30
C TYR A 60 -17.65 0.91 34.75
N GLY A 61 -16.71 0.97 33.81
CA GLY A 61 -15.27 0.94 34.05
C GLY A 61 -14.68 2.35 34.00
N ARG A 62 -13.74 2.65 34.90
CA ARG A 62 -12.95 3.87 34.88
C ARG A 62 -11.60 3.62 34.21
N TRP A 63 -11.30 4.38 33.17
CA TRP A 63 -10.11 4.24 32.34
C TRP A 63 -9.23 5.48 32.43
N THR A 64 -7.92 5.27 32.34
CA THR A 64 -6.90 6.34 32.35
C THR A 64 -5.93 6.16 31.17
N PRO A 65 -5.47 7.25 30.54
CA PRO A 65 -4.62 7.19 29.36
C PRO A 65 -3.24 6.58 29.65
N PRO A 66 -2.57 6.04 28.62
CA PRO A 66 -1.17 5.61 28.73
C PRO A 66 -0.22 6.82 28.92
N GLY A 67 0.87 6.63 29.68
CA GLY A 67 1.97 7.59 29.79
C GLY A 67 2.01 8.46 31.06
N PRO A 68 3.08 9.26 31.25
CA PRO A 68 3.29 10.15 32.40
C PRO A 68 2.41 11.40 32.28
N GLY A 69 1.12 11.22 32.54
CA GLY A 69 0.05 12.23 32.49
C GLY A 69 -1.32 11.65 32.85
N ALA A 70 -1.37 10.38 33.26
CA ALA A 70 -2.56 9.55 33.48
C ALA A 70 -3.57 10.07 34.53
N GLY A 71 -3.30 11.21 35.17
CA GLY A 71 -4.17 11.82 36.17
C GLY A 71 -5.16 12.86 35.65
N ALA A 72 -4.95 13.45 34.47
CA ALA A 72 -5.75 14.60 34.02
C ALA A 72 -7.03 14.23 33.26
N THR A 73 -7.09 13.05 32.66
CA THR A 73 -8.27 12.59 31.89
C THR A 73 -8.65 11.20 32.35
N SER A 74 -9.91 11.04 32.77
CA SER A 74 -10.47 9.73 33.10
C SER A 74 -11.76 9.53 32.31
N LEU A 75 -11.91 8.35 31.72
CA LEU A 75 -13.11 7.99 30.97
C LEU A 75 -13.95 7.04 31.81
N LEU A 76 -15.25 7.26 31.80
CA LEU A 76 -16.23 6.29 32.30
C LEU A 76 -16.87 5.61 31.10
N VAL A 77 -16.70 4.29 31.01
CA VAL A 77 -17.26 3.49 29.91
C VAL A 77 -18.26 2.52 30.50
N PRO A 78 -19.53 2.54 30.07
CA PRO A 78 -20.54 1.60 30.56
C PRO A 78 -20.16 0.15 30.23
N VAL A 79 -20.60 -0.80 31.04
CA VAL A 79 -20.32 -2.23 30.78
C VAL A 79 -21.09 -2.75 29.57
N SER A 80 -22.28 -2.19 29.32
CA SER A 80 -23.16 -2.54 28.21
C SER A 80 -24.10 -1.37 27.88
N ARG A 81 -24.75 -1.42 26.72
CA ARG A 81 -25.82 -0.48 26.35
C ARG A 81 -27.10 -0.62 27.16
N SER A 82 -27.26 -1.72 27.90
CA SER A 82 -28.41 -1.90 28.79
C SER A 82 -28.28 -1.13 30.10
N PHE A 83 -27.12 -0.53 30.38
CA PHE A 83 -26.92 0.31 31.55
C PHE A 83 -27.65 1.65 31.36
N PRO A 84 -28.40 2.14 32.38
CA PRO A 84 -28.98 3.48 32.34
C PRO A 84 -27.93 4.55 32.05
N ASP A 85 -28.28 5.59 31.30
CA ASP A 85 -27.39 6.70 30.93
C ASP A 85 -26.17 6.25 30.08
N SER A 86 -26.27 5.11 29.37
CA SER A 86 -25.17 4.62 28.52
C SER A 86 -24.75 5.64 27.46
N ASP A 87 -25.71 6.31 26.84
CA ASP A 87 -25.48 7.25 25.74
C ASP A 87 -24.78 8.51 26.25
N ASP A 88 -25.16 8.98 27.45
CA ASP A 88 -24.50 10.12 28.11
C ASP A 88 -23.06 9.78 28.48
N LEU A 89 -22.82 8.61 29.09
CA LEU A 89 -21.46 8.16 29.44
C LEU A 89 -20.58 7.96 28.20
N LEU A 90 -21.12 7.41 27.11
CA LEU A 90 -20.40 7.28 25.84
C LEU A 90 -20.12 8.66 25.24
N GLY A 91 -21.08 9.59 25.28
CA GLY A 91 -20.90 10.96 24.82
C GLY A 91 -19.78 11.69 25.56
N GLU A 92 -19.77 11.61 26.90
CA GLU A 92 -18.71 12.18 27.73
C GLU A 92 -17.35 11.52 27.45
N ALA A 93 -17.31 10.20 27.29
CA ALA A 93 -16.08 9.48 27.00
C ALA A 93 -15.48 9.88 25.63
N LEU A 94 -16.31 9.98 24.59
CA LEU A 94 -15.87 10.39 23.25
C LEU A 94 -15.39 11.84 23.23
N LEU A 95 -16.08 12.72 23.95
CA LEU A 95 -15.70 14.12 24.11
C LEU A 95 -14.39 14.28 24.91
N ALA A 96 -14.17 13.44 25.92
CA ALA A 96 -12.91 13.42 26.65
C ALA A 96 -11.76 12.84 25.80
N LEU A 97 -12.03 11.83 24.97
CA LEU A 97 -11.04 11.30 24.02
C LEU A 97 -10.61 12.38 23.01
N SER A 98 -11.55 13.11 22.41
CA SER A 98 -11.25 14.15 21.42
C SER A 98 -10.43 15.31 22.01
N ARG A 99 -10.65 15.65 23.28
CA ARG A 99 -9.89 16.68 24.00
C ARG A 99 -8.56 16.22 24.57
N SER A 100 -8.32 14.92 24.70
CA SER A 100 -7.13 14.39 25.40
C SER A 100 -5.80 14.74 24.71
N GLY A 101 -5.83 15.05 23.41
CA GLY A 101 -4.63 15.37 22.63
C GLY A 101 -3.66 14.20 22.42
N THR A 102 -3.92 13.02 22.99
CA THR A 102 -3.02 11.87 22.90
C THR A 102 -3.13 11.18 21.52
N PRO A 103 -2.03 10.64 20.95
CA PRO A 103 -2.09 9.86 19.73
C PRO A 103 -3.03 8.65 19.86
N ALA A 104 -2.97 7.95 21.01
CA ALA A 104 -3.83 6.80 21.31
C ALA A 104 -5.33 7.13 21.23
N ALA A 105 -5.76 8.30 21.75
CA ALA A 105 -7.17 8.68 21.66
C ALA A 105 -7.62 8.96 20.22
N ARG A 106 -6.75 9.59 19.40
CA ARG A 106 -7.04 9.82 17.99
C ARG A 106 -7.20 8.50 17.23
N GLU A 107 -6.31 7.54 17.47
CA GLU A 107 -6.41 6.21 16.86
C GLU A 107 -7.70 5.49 17.26
N ILE A 108 -8.11 5.56 18.54
CA ILE A 108 -9.40 5.00 19.01
C ILE A 108 -10.58 5.64 18.27
N LEU A 109 -10.60 6.97 18.14
CA LEU A 109 -11.68 7.68 17.46
C LEU A 109 -11.76 7.30 15.98
N VAL A 110 -10.62 7.14 15.30
CA VAL A 110 -10.57 6.65 13.91
C VAL A 110 -11.12 5.22 13.81
N SER A 111 -10.69 4.31 14.68
CA SER A 111 -11.17 2.91 14.68
C SER A 111 -12.66 2.78 15.03
N LEU A 112 -13.23 3.74 15.77
CA LEU A 112 -14.67 3.80 16.06
C LEU A 112 -15.48 4.39 14.89
N ALA A 113 -14.98 5.44 14.25
CA ALA A 113 -15.63 6.07 13.11
C ALA A 113 -15.61 5.17 11.87
N VAL A 114 -14.51 4.45 11.66
CA VAL A 114 -14.34 3.52 10.53
C VAL A 114 -13.85 2.17 11.09
N PRO A 115 -14.73 1.19 11.31
CA PRO A 115 -14.35 -0.14 11.78
C PRO A 115 -13.26 -0.74 10.88
N SER A 116 -12.06 -0.90 11.44
CA SER A 116 -10.85 -1.21 10.67
C SER A 116 -9.97 -2.24 11.37
N ASP A 117 -9.35 -3.10 10.56
CA ASP A 117 -8.20 -3.90 10.99
C ASP A 117 -6.97 -2.98 11.03
N GLU A 118 -6.19 -3.03 12.10
CA GLU A 118 -5.04 -2.15 12.32
C GLU A 118 -3.75 -2.88 11.97
N ILE A 119 -2.90 -2.27 11.14
CA ILE A 119 -1.56 -2.76 10.86
C ILE A 119 -0.56 -1.76 11.43
N ARG A 120 0.27 -2.22 12.37
CA ARG A 120 1.22 -1.39 13.10
C ARG A 120 2.65 -1.78 12.74
N TRP A 121 3.43 -0.81 12.29
CA TRP A 121 4.87 -0.97 12.07
C TRP A 121 5.61 -0.25 13.19
N ALA A 122 6.61 -0.92 13.77
CA ALA A 122 7.55 -0.32 14.70
C ALA A 122 8.98 -0.54 14.21
N ARG A 123 9.83 0.48 14.34
CA ARG A 123 11.26 0.43 14.04
C ARG A 123 12.04 0.84 15.29
N ASP A 124 12.96 -0.01 15.70
CA ASP A 124 13.88 0.28 16.80
C ASP A 124 15.07 1.04 16.22
N VAL A 125 14.97 2.36 16.26
CA VAL A 125 16.00 3.31 15.82
C VAL A 125 16.41 4.21 17.00
N PRO A 126 17.69 4.57 17.13
CA PRO A 126 18.17 5.47 18.18
C PRO A 126 17.36 6.78 18.23
N ALA A 127 17.10 7.28 19.44
CA ALA A 127 16.34 8.53 19.61
C ALA A 127 17.19 9.71 19.15
N GLY A 128 16.61 10.58 18.31
CA GLY A 128 17.17 11.91 18.13
C GLY A 128 16.96 12.76 19.39
N PRO A 129 17.64 13.92 19.49
CA PRO A 129 17.40 14.89 20.56
C PRO A 129 15.90 15.24 20.65
N GLY A 130 15.33 15.16 21.84
CA GLY A 130 13.91 15.45 22.08
C GLY A 130 12.92 14.51 21.37
N ASP A 131 13.31 13.24 21.14
CA ASP A 131 12.53 12.24 20.39
C ASP A 131 12.23 12.60 18.93
N ALA A 132 12.95 13.57 18.37
CA ALA A 132 12.83 13.93 16.96
C ALA A 132 13.37 12.81 16.05
N SER A 133 12.63 12.53 14.97
CA SER A 133 13.08 11.69 13.86
C SER A 133 13.84 12.50 12.82
N SER A 134 14.76 11.84 12.10
CA SER A 134 15.22 12.38 10.83
C SER A 134 14.12 12.24 9.77
N TRP A 135 14.05 13.22 8.87
CA TRP A 135 13.13 13.18 7.72
C TRP A 135 13.21 11.86 6.94
N THR A 136 14.44 11.39 6.72
CA THR A 136 14.70 10.13 6.02
C THR A 136 14.15 8.91 6.77
N ALA A 137 14.15 8.91 8.11
CA ALA A 137 13.58 7.81 8.88
C ALA A 137 12.05 7.75 8.75
N GLU A 138 11.39 8.91 8.78
CA GLU A 138 9.94 9.02 8.58
C GLU A 138 9.52 8.55 7.18
N GLU A 139 10.19 9.06 6.14
CA GLU A 139 9.86 8.71 4.76
C GLU A 139 10.08 7.22 4.50
N ARG A 140 11.19 6.66 5.01
CA ARG A 140 11.45 5.22 4.91
C ARG A 140 10.37 4.39 5.58
N LEU A 141 9.89 4.76 6.77
CA LEU A 141 8.83 4.03 7.46
C LEU A 141 7.51 4.09 6.67
N ARG A 142 7.11 5.28 6.22
CA ARG A 142 5.88 5.46 5.43
C ARG A 142 5.95 4.71 4.09
N SER A 143 7.07 4.82 3.38
CA SER A 143 7.29 4.12 2.11
C SER A 143 7.29 2.61 2.30
N ALA A 144 7.99 2.07 3.31
CA ALA A 144 8.01 0.64 3.59
C ALA A 144 6.62 0.10 3.97
N ALA A 145 5.88 0.81 4.82
CA ALA A 145 4.51 0.45 5.21
C ALA A 145 3.56 0.44 3.99
N ARG A 146 3.61 1.49 3.16
CA ARG A 146 2.80 1.56 1.93
C ARG A 146 3.14 0.44 0.95
N ARG A 147 4.43 0.14 0.73
CA ARG A 147 4.87 -0.99 -0.11
C ARG A 147 4.38 -2.33 0.43
N MET A 148 4.37 -2.51 1.75
CA MET A 148 3.87 -3.72 2.39
C MET A 148 2.36 -3.88 2.22
N LEU A 149 1.58 -2.80 2.37
CA LEU A 149 0.14 -2.79 2.08
C LEU A 149 -0.13 -3.12 0.60
N LEU A 150 0.62 -2.53 -0.33
CA LEU A 150 0.52 -2.85 -1.76
C LEU A 150 0.84 -4.32 -2.04
N ALA A 151 1.88 -4.89 -1.40
CA ALA A 151 2.22 -6.30 -1.56
C ALA A 151 1.10 -7.22 -1.02
N GLY A 152 0.49 -6.87 0.12
CA GLY A 152 -0.69 -7.54 0.66
C GLY A 152 -1.87 -7.50 -0.32
N ALA A 153 -2.12 -6.33 -0.91
CA ALA A 153 -3.18 -6.13 -1.91
C ALA A 153 -2.94 -6.98 -3.16
N LEU A 154 -1.71 -6.99 -3.69
CA LEU A 154 -1.32 -7.81 -4.84
C LEU A 154 -1.54 -9.30 -4.58
N ALA A 155 -1.20 -9.78 -3.38
CA ALA A 155 -1.38 -11.17 -2.97
C ALA A 155 -2.85 -11.58 -2.79
N THR A 156 -3.81 -10.65 -2.78
CA THR A 156 -5.24 -10.97 -2.91
C THR A 156 -5.66 -11.25 -4.35
N ARG A 157 -4.89 -10.78 -5.34
CA ARG A 157 -5.25 -10.85 -6.76
C ARG A 157 -4.73 -12.12 -7.43
N ALA A 158 -3.54 -12.58 -7.06
CA ALA A 158 -2.96 -13.81 -7.57
C ALA A 158 -1.99 -14.41 -6.53
N ARG A 159 -1.67 -15.70 -6.69
CA ARG A 159 -0.59 -16.35 -5.95
C ARG A 159 0.68 -16.32 -6.81
N ALA A 160 1.53 -15.34 -6.59
CA ALA A 160 2.78 -15.20 -7.34
C ALA A 160 3.91 -14.72 -6.44
N GLY A 161 5.11 -15.28 -6.65
CA GLY A 161 6.32 -14.81 -5.99
C GLY A 161 6.75 -13.43 -6.47
N TYR A 162 6.32 -12.97 -7.64
CA TYR A 162 6.61 -11.64 -8.16
C TYR A 162 5.42 -11.12 -8.96
N TYR A 163 5.04 -9.86 -8.78
CA TYR A 163 3.93 -9.23 -9.50
C TYR A 163 4.43 -8.24 -10.55
N GLY A 164 5.50 -7.50 -10.25
CA GLY A 164 6.01 -6.42 -11.07
C GLY A 164 4.95 -5.33 -11.25
N ALA A 165 4.50 -5.15 -12.48
CA ALA A 165 3.45 -4.19 -12.79
C ALA A 165 2.04 -4.81 -12.86
N ARG A 166 1.92 -6.16 -12.84
CA ARG A 166 0.63 -6.85 -12.85
C ARG A 166 -0.22 -6.48 -11.64
N HIS A 167 -1.49 -6.18 -11.87
CA HIS A 167 -2.48 -5.88 -10.82
C HIS A 167 -2.15 -4.64 -9.97
N ARG A 168 -1.13 -3.85 -10.32
CA ARG A 168 -0.66 -2.72 -9.51
C ARG A 168 -1.73 -1.65 -9.35
N ARG A 169 -2.53 -1.39 -10.40
CA ARG A 169 -3.66 -0.46 -10.34
C ARG A 169 -4.73 -0.95 -9.37
N ALA A 170 -5.22 -2.17 -9.57
CA ALA A 170 -6.24 -2.77 -8.71
C ALA A 170 -5.78 -2.94 -7.25
N ALA A 171 -4.47 -3.05 -7.01
CA ALA A 171 -3.86 -3.01 -5.70
C ALA A 171 -3.83 -1.59 -5.12
N ALA A 172 -3.47 -0.58 -5.91
CA ALA A 172 -3.47 0.82 -5.48
C ALA A 172 -4.89 1.33 -5.15
N GLU A 173 -5.88 0.97 -5.98
CA GLU A 173 -7.31 1.27 -5.73
C GLU A 173 -7.79 0.66 -4.41
N ALA A 174 -7.31 -0.54 -4.05
CA ALA A 174 -7.65 -1.18 -2.78
C ALA A 174 -7.09 -0.43 -1.54
N LEU A 175 -6.11 0.46 -1.74
CA LEU A 175 -5.53 1.27 -0.67
C LEU A 175 -6.20 2.65 -0.53
N GLU A 176 -7.10 3.06 -1.44
CA GLU A 176 -7.68 4.42 -1.45
C GLU A 176 -8.42 4.77 -0.15
N ASN A 177 -9.05 3.78 0.48
CA ASN A 177 -9.80 3.96 1.73
C ASN A 177 -8.98 3.65 2.99
N VAL A 178 -7.69 3.28 2.86
CA VAL A 178 -6.84 2.99 4.01
C VAL A 178 -6.43 4.31 4.67
N LEU A 179 -6.77 4.46 5.94
CA LEU A 179 -6.39 5.64 6.72
C LEU A 179 -5.06 5.38 7.41
N VAL A 180 -4.27 6.43 7.64
CA VAL A 180 -2.96 6.32 8.27
C VAL A 180 -2.89 7.29 9.45
N GLY A 181 -2.58 6.75 10.62
CA GLY A 181 -2.39 7.53 11.85
C GLY A 181 -1.15 8.43 11.79
N PRO A 182 -1.01 9.37 12.73
CA PRO A 182 0.21 10.13 12.88
C PRO A 182 1.40 9.19 13.17
N ALA A 183 2.59 9.55 12.67
CA ALA A 183 3.80 8.74 12.78
C ALA A 183 4.86 9.44 13.67
N PRO A 184 4.56 9.69 14.96
CA PRO A 184 5.46 10.50 15.79
C PRO A 184 6.85 9.83 15.88
N GLY A 185 7.89 10.61 15.59
CA GLY A 185 9.27 10.16 15.73
C GLY A 185 9.73 9.13 14.69
N GLY A 186 9.01 8.91 13.58
CA GLY A 186 9.43 8.00 12.49
C GLY A 186 9.67 6.55 12.91
N ARG A 187 9.18 6.18 14.09
CA ARG A 187 9.38 4.89 14.76
C ARG A 187 8.17 4.00 14.69
N ARG A 188 6.97 4.60 14.69
CA ARG A 188 5.71 3.87 14.72
C ARG A 188 4.75 4.45 13.69
N LEU A 189 4.01 3.57 13.04
CA LEU A 189 2.97 3.92 12.09
C LEU A 189 1.83 2.93 12.22
N THR A 190 0.60 3.43 12.23
CA THR A 190 -0.62 2.62 12.22
C THR A 190 -1.38 2.90 10.93
N ALA A 191 -1.75 1.86 10.19
CA ALA A 191 -2.73 1.94 9.12
C ALA A 191 -4.03 1.29 9.57
N PHE A 192 -5.14 1.95 9.28
CA PHE A 192 -6.50 1.47 9.52
C PHE A 192 -7.06 0.99 8.19
N VAL A 193 -7.20 -0.32 8.05
CA VAL A 193 -7.72 -0.98 6.86
C VAL A 193 -9.21 -1.26 7.08
N PRO A 194 -10.13 -0.52 6.43
CA PRO A 194 -11.55 -0.69 6.67
C PRO A 194 -12.00 -2.12 6.42
N VAL A 195 -12.77 -2.68 7.35
CA VAL A 195 -13.23 -4.08 7.28
C VAL A 195 -14.01 -4.35 6.00
N THR A 196 -14.81 -3.38 5.55
CA THR A 196 -15.71 -3.49 4.41
C THR A 196 -15.00 -3.60 3.07
N THR A 197 -13.84 -2.94 2.91
CA THR A 197 -13.14 -2.86 1.61
C THR A 197 -11.77 -3.50 1.61
N GLY A 198 -11.11 -3.63 2.77
CA GLY A 198 -9.69 -3.96 2.88
C GLY A 198 -9.37 -5.21 3.70
N ARG A 199 -10.34 -5.84 4.37
CA ARG A 199 -10.08 -7.02 5.22
C ARG A 199 -9.36 -8.18 4.52
N PRO A 200 -9.66 -8.54 3.26
CA PRO A 200 -8.90 -9.58 2.55
C PRO A 200 -7.41 -9.25 2.41
N LEU A 201 -7.05 -7.97 2.27
CA LEU A 201 -5.66 -7.51 2.23
C LEU A 201 -4.99 -7.70 3.58
N ALA A 202 -5.64 -7.31 4.68
CA ALA A 202 -5.09 -7.46 6.04
C ALA A 202 -4.85 -8.94 6.38
N VAL A 203 -5.82 -9.81 6.08
CA VAL A 203 -5.71 -11.27 6.24
C VAL A 203 -4.55 -11.83 5.42
N ARG A 204 -4.47 -11.47 4.12
CA ARG A 204 -3.41 -11.98 3.25
C ARG A 204 -2.03 -11.51 3.71
N LEU A 205 -1.91 -10.26 4.13
CA LEU A 205 -0.66 -9.72 4.65
C LEU A 205 -0.25 -10.42 5.95
N HIS A 206 -1.19 -10.67 6.86
CA HIS A 206 -0.93 -11.42 8.08
C HIS A 206 -0.31 -12.80 7.77
N HIS A 207 -0.96 -13.61 6.91
CA HIS A 207 -0.41 -14.91 6.53
C HIS A 207 0.96 -14.80 5.85
N ALA A 208 1.15 -13.81 4.97
CA ALA A 208 2.42 -13.62 4.28
C ALA A 208 3.55 -13.21 5.25
N LEU A 209 3.27 -12.40 6.27
CA LEU A 209 4.27 -12.01 7.28
C LEU A 209 4.73 -13.22 8.10
N TYR A 210 3.80 -14.04 8.58
CA TYR A 210 4.14 -15.28 9.31
C TYR A 210 4.93 -16.26 8.44
N ALA A 211 4.48 -16.51 7.21
CA ALA A 211 5.19 -17.39 6.29
C ALA A 211 6.59 -16.86 5.92
N ALA A 212 6.75 -15.52 5.80
CA ALA A 212 8.06 -14.91 5.58
C ALA A 212 8.98 -15.10 6.79
N ARG A 213 8.47 -14.92 8.01
CA ARG A 213 9.22 -15.15 9.25
C ARG A 213 9.69 -16.61 9.36
N GLU A 214 8.77 -17.56 9.19
CA GLU A 214 9.07 -19.00 9.19
C GLU A 214 10.12 -19.35 8.13
N ALA A 215 10.00 -18.81 6.92
CA ALA A 215 10.97 -19.10 5.85
C ALA A 215 12.37 -18.53 6.15
N VAL A 216 12.46 -17.36 6.79
CA VAL A 216 13.74 -16.80 7.21
C VAL A 216 14.36 -17.62 8.34
N ASP A 217 13.55 -18.05 9.32
CA ASP A 217 14.03 -18.89 10.42
C ASP A 217 14.49 -20.27 9.92
N TYR A 218 13.75 -20.86 8.98
CA TYR A 218 14.15 -22.10 8.30
C TYR A 218 15.48 -21.92 7.57
N ARG A 219 15.65 -20.84 6.81
CA ARG A 219 16.91 -20.55 6.10
C ARG A 219 18.08 -20.38 7.07
N ARG A 220 17.87 -19.74 8.21
CA ARG A 220 18.91 -19.60 9.25
C ARG A 220 19.27 -20.92 9.90
N ALA A 221 18.29 -21.77 10.18
CA ALA A 221 18.50 -23.04 10.85
C ALA A 221 19.13 -24.11 9.94
N THR A 222 18.75 -24.15 8.67
CA THR A 222 19.09 -25.26 7.76
C THR A 222 19.98 -24.85 6.58
N GLY A 223 20.04 -23.57 6.25
CA GLY A 223 20.61 -23.10 4.99
C GLY A 223 19.72 -23.40 3.76
N GLY A 224 18.56 -24.02 3.92
CA GLY A 224 17.63 -24.31 2.82
C GLY A 224 16.82 -23.09 2.38
N THR A 225 16.32 -23.09 1.14
CA THR A 225 15.48 -22.01 0.57
C THR A 225 14.06 -22.45 0.21
N GLU A 226 13.75 -23.73 0.41
CA GLU A 226 12.51 -24.40 0.03
C GLU A 226 11.29 -23.77 0.71
N ALA A 227 11.47 -23.29 1.95
CA ALA A 227 10.42 -22.61 2.69
C ALA A 227 9.95 -21.31 2.00
N PHE A 228 10.81 -20.63 1.24
CA PHE A 228 10.40 -19.46 0.46
C PHE A 228 9.47 -19.83 -0.70
N ASP A 229 9.67 -20.99 -1.34
CA ASP A 229 8.77 -21.43 -2.41
C ASP A 229 7.37 -21.76 -1.87
N ALA A 230 7.30 -22.42 -0.71
CA ALA A 230 6.04 -22.70 -0.02
C ALA A 230 5.34 -21.41 0.43
N ALA A 231 6.10 -20.41 0.89
CA ALA A 231 5.58 -19.14 1.39
C ALA A 231 4.84 -18.31 0.33
N VAL A 232 5.09 -18.54 -0.97
CA VAL A 232 4.33 -17.90 -2.07
C VAL A 232 2.83 -18.20 -1.97
N ALA A 233 2.46 -19.41 -1.53
CA ALA A 233 1.06 -19.80 -1.37
C ALA A 233 0.36 -18.99 -0.26
N ALA A 234 1.09 -18.57 0.76
CA ALA A 234 0.60 -17.70 1.83
C ALA A 234 0.51 -16.22 1.41
N GLY A 235 1.25 -15.82 0.36
CA GLY A 235 1.25 -14.45 -0.19
C GLY A 235 2.62 -13.78 -0.19
N VAL A 236 3.69 -14.48 0.16
CA VAL A 236 5.04 -13.91 0.14
C VAL A 236 5.47 -13.68 -1.31
N SER A 237 6.05 -12.51 -1.54
CA SER A 237 6.49 -12.07 -2.86
C SER A 237 7.72 -11.19 -2.76
N HIS A 238 8.35 -10.94 -3.91
CA HIS A 238 9.44 -10.01 -4.10
C HIS A 238 9.10 -8.64 -3.52
N GLU A 239 7.91 -8.12 -3.81
CA GLU A 239 7.42 -6.82 -3.32
C GLU A 239 7.33 -6.78 -1.80
N LEU A 240 6.84 -7.86 -1.17
CA LEU A 240 6.80 -7.96 0.29
C LEU A 240 8.21 -8.05 0.89
N THR A 241 9.09 -8.87 0.31
CA THR A 241 10.47 -9.01 0.81
C THR A 241 11.26 -7.72 0.68
N GLU A 242 11.08 -6.96 -0.41
CA GLU A 242 11.70 -5.64 -0.58
C GLU A 242 11.14 -4.62 0.43
N ALA A 243 9.84 -4.65 0.72
CA ALA A 243 9.24 -3.82 1.75
C ALA A 243 9.80 -4.14 3.15
N LEU A 244 9.98 -5.43 3.47
CA LEU A 244 10.61 -5.88 4.72
C LEU A 244 12.09 -5.45 4.81
N VAL A 245 12.85 -5.61 3.72
CA VAL A 245 14.24 -5.12 3.64
C VAL A 245 14.30 -3.60 3.88
N ALA A 246 13.39 -2.83 3.30
CA ALA A 246 13.31 -1.38 3.50
C ALA A 246 12.96 -1.01 4.95
N LEU A 247 12.05 -1.75 5.58
CA LEU A 247 11.64 -1.55 6.97
C LEU A 247 12.81 -1.81 7.94
N VAL A 248 13.55 -2.90 7.76
CA VAL A 248 14.62 -3.35 8.67
C VAL A 248 15.93 -2.58 8.47
N ARG A 249 16.20 -2.09 7.26
CA ARG A 249 17.48 -1.41 6.94
C ARG A 249 17.72 -0.22 7.87
N GLY A 250 18.87 -0.22 8.55
CA GLY A 250 19.28 0.86 9.44
C GLY A 250 18.52 0.92 10.76
N THR A 251 17.98 -0.21 11.23
CA THR A 251 17.32 -0.39 12.53
C THR A 251 18.05 -1.46 13.34
N GLU A 252 17.78 -1.54 14.65
CA GLU A 252 18.19 -2.68 15.48
C GLU A 252 17.16 -3.83 15.43
N GLY A 253 15.93 -3.49 15.10
CA GLY A 253 14.80 -4.40 14.93
C GLY A 253 13.61 -3.67 14.32
N ALA A 254 12.74 -4.43 13.69
CA ALA A 254 11.46 -3.95 13.21
C ALA A 254 10.37 -4.96 13.55
N ARG A 255 9.18 -4.45 13.86
CA ARG A 255 8.02 -5.28 14.23
C ARG A 255 6.82 -4.88 13.40
N VAL A 256 6.05 -5.88 12.99
CA VAL A 256 4.77 -5.69 12.30
C VAL A 256 3.69 -6.42 13.09
N THR A 257 2.64 -5.71 13.47
CA THR A 257 1.49 -6.28 14.18
C THR A 257 0.24 -6.07 13.36
N VAL A 258 -0.62 -7.09 13.30
CA VAL A 258 -1.95 -7.00 12.68
C VAL A 258 -2.98 -7.28 13.76
N ASP A 259 -3.82 -6.29 14.06
CA ASP A 259 -4.86 -6.36 15.07
C ASP A 259 -6.26 -6.27 14.42
N TRP A 260 -7.10 -7.27 14.64
CA TRP A 260 -8.40 -7.36 13.98
C TRP A 260 -9.43 -6.40 14.59
N ALA A 261 -10.29 -5.79 13.77
CA ALA A 261 -11.35 -4.90 14.23
C ALA A 261 -12.25 -5.61 15.27
N PRO A 262 -12.39 -5.09 16.51
CA PRO A 262 -13.15 -5.78 17.56
C PRO A 262 -14.61 -6.05 17.16
N ALA A 263 -15.24 -5.11 16.45
CA ALA A 263 -16.62 -5.22 15.98
C ALA A 263 -16.84 -6.32 14.93
N ALA A 264 -15.81 -6.66 14.15
CA ALA A 264 -15.90 -7.66 13.09
C ALA A 264 -15.33 -9.04 13.50
N GLY A 265 -14.79 -9.14 14.71
CA GLY A 265 -14.17 -10.36 15.23
C GLY A 265 -12.87 -10.73 14.51
N VAL A 266 -12.43 -11.97 14.69
CA VAL A 266 -11.19 -12.52 14.12
C VAL A 266 -11.53 -13.25 12.81
N PRO A 267 -10.81 -13.01 11.70
CA PRO A 267 -10.98 -13.78 10.47
C PRO A 267 -10.69 -15.27 10.65
N GLU A 268 -11.31 -16.11 9.81
CA GLU A 268 -11.06 -17.55 9.80
C GLU A 268 -9.59 -17.86 9.49
N GLY A 269 -8.99 -18.79 10.24
CA GLY A 269 -7.58 -19.15 10.09
C GLY A 269 -6.59 -18.16 10.69
N CYS A 270 -7.04 -17.09 11.36
CA CYS A 270 -6.20 -16.15 12.09
C CYS A 270 -6.32 -16.34 13.60
N ALA A 271 -5.24 -16.08 14.33
CA ALA A 271 -5.27 -16.03 15.79
C ALA A 271 -5.88 -14.71 16.29
N ALA A 272 -6.57 -14.77 17.43
CA ALA A 272 -7.20 -13.60 18.05
C ALA A 272 -6.20 -12.57 18.58
N LEU A 273 -5.04 -13.06 19.04
CA LEU A 273 -3.88 -12.26 19.42
C LEU A 273 -2.72 -12.73 18.54
N ALA A 274 -2.38 -11.92 17.54
CA ALA A 274 -1.20 -12.16 16.73
C ALA A 274 0.01 -11.57 17.48
N GLU A 275 0.98 -12.41 17.83
CA GLU A 275 2.27 -11.91 18.30
C GLU A 275 2.90 -11.03 17.21
N PRO A 276 3.55 -9.91 17.56
CA PRO A 276 4.25 -9.09 16.58
C PRO A 276 5.25 -9.93 15.80
N VAL A 277 5.21 -9.82 14.47
CA VAL A 277 6.21 -10.47 13.61
C VAL A 277 7.46 -9.60 13.60
N GLU A 278 8.54 -10.13 14.15
CA GLU A 278 9.80 -9.39 14.32
C GLU A 278 10.82 -9.74 13.24
N PHE A 279 11.55 -8.73 12.78
CA PHE A 279 12.67 -8.87 11.86
C PHE A 279 13.86 -8.05 12.36
N SER A 280 15.06 -8.63 12.29
CA SER A 280 16.30 -8.01 12.71
C SER A 280 17.26 -7.83 11.53
N PRO A 281 18.32 -7.00 11.66
CA PRO A 281 19.32 -6.83 10.60
C PRO A 281 19.96 -8.14 10.12
N GLY A 282 20.04 -9.16 10.97
CA GLY A 282 20.54 -10.48 10.58
C GLY A 282 19.62 -11.22 9.59
N ASP A 283 18.39 -10.77 9.38
CA ASP A 283 17.44 -11.36 8.41
C ASP A 283 17.66 -10.83 7.00
N LEU A 284 18.34 -9.69 6.86
CA LEU A 284 18.53 -9.02 5.58
C LEU A 284 19.17 -9.90 4.49
N PRO A 285 20.18 -10.75 4.77
CA PRO A 285 20.72 -11.66 3.75
C PRO A 285 19.66 -12.62 3.20
N ALA A 286 18.88 -13.26 4.06
CA ALA A 286 17.84 -14.21 3.67
C ALA A 286 16.71 -13.53 2.89
N LEU A 287 16.28 -12.34 3.35
CA LEU A 287 15.24 -11.56 2.66
C LEU A 287 15.68 -11.10 1.26
N ARG A 288 16.93 -10.66 1.08
CA ARG A 288 17.49 -10.27 -0.24
C ARG A 288 17.64 -11.46 -1.19
N GLU A 289 18.03 -12.60 -0.65
CA GLU A 289 18.10 -13.86 -1.41
C GLU A 289 16.70 -14.27 -1.88
N ALA A 290 15.70 -14.22 -1.00
CA ALA A 290 14.31 -14.48 -1.35
C ALA A 290 13.79 -13.51 -2.42
N ALA A 291 14.05 -12.20 -2.27
CA ALA A 291 13.69 -11.19 -3.27
C ALA A 291 14.29 -11.52 -4.66
N THR A 292 15.57 -11.88 -4.70
CA THR A 292 16.26 -12.27 -5.94
C THR A 292 15.69 -13.56 -6.52
N ARG A 293 15.40 -14.55 -5.67
CA ARG A 293 14.82 -15.83 -6.06
C ARG A 293 13.45 -15.65 -6.70
N TYR A 294 12.56 -14.92 -6.04
CA TYR A 294 11.22 -14.65 -6.55
C TYR A 294 11.23 -13.92 -7.89
N LEU A 295 12.15 -12.97 -8.07
CA LEU A 295 12.34 -12.29 -9.35
C LEU A 295 12.82 -13.25 -10.45
N ARG A 296 13.72 -14.18 -10.14
CA ARG A 296 14.23 -15.19 -11.09
C ARG A 296 13.20 -16.28 -11.41
N ALA A 297 12.36 -16.62 -10.44
CA ALA A 297 11.31 -17.63 -10.55
C ALA A 297 10.02 -17.07 -11.17
N GLU A 298 10.05 -15.86 -11.76
CA GLU A 298 8.88 -15.25 -12.38
C GLU A 298 8.26 -16.21 -13.43
N PRO A 299 7.01 -16.66 -13.24
CA PRO A 299 6.38 -17.56 -14.18
C PRO A 299 6.06 -16.84 -15.49
N SER A 300 6.31 -17.49 -16.63
CA SER A 300 5.84 -17.01 -17.93
C SER A 300 4.30 -17.08 -17.95
N VAL A 301 3.59 -15.95 -18.06
CA VAL A 301 2.11 -15.92 -18.00
C VAL A 301 1.53 -15.82 -19.41
N PRO A 302 0.55 -16.65 -19.82
CA PRO A 302 -0.15 -16.44 -21.08
C PRO A 302 -0.93 -15.12 -21.03
N VAL A 303 -0.73 -14.25 -22.01
CA VAL A 303 -1.38 -12.94 -22.12
C VAL A 303 -1.87 -12.70 -23.55
N ARG A 304 -2.95 -11.92 -23.66
CA ARG A 304 -3.45 -11.38 -24.93
C ARG A 304 -3.23 -9.87 -24.93
N ILE A 305 -2.19 -9.41 -25.61
CA ILE A 305 -1.77 -8.01 -25.62
C ILE A 305 -2.40 -7.32 -26.84
N THR A 306 -2.95 -6.13 -26.62
CA THR A 306 -3.27 -5.18 -27.69
C THR A 306 -2.26 -4.04 -27.61
N GLY A 307 -1.58 -3.74 -28.71
CA GLY A 307 -0.52 -2.73 -28.70
C GLY A 307 -0.20 -2.17 -30.08
N THR A 308 0.43 -1.00 -30.10
CA THR A 308 0.90 -0.38 -31.35
C THR A 308 2.36 -0.75 -31.61
N VAL A 309 2.68 -0.98 -32.88
CA VAL A 309 4.05 -1.24 -33.30
C VAL A 309 4.84 0.07 -33.23
N VAL A 310 5.89 0.09 -32.41
CA VAL A 310 6.77 1.27 -32.27
C VAL A 310 8.13 1.07 -32.93
N ARG A 311 8.56 -0.17 -33.11
CA ARG A 311 9.83 -0.48 -33.78
C ARG A 311 9.79 -1.88 -34.37
N MET A 312 10.33 -2.02 -35.58
CA MET A 312 10.51 -3.31 -36.24
C MET A 312 11.97 -3.47 -36.67
N ARG A 313 12.50 -4.69 -36.58
CA ARG A 313 13.84 -5.02 -37.04
C ARG A 313 13.85 -6.44 -37.61
N ARG A 314 14.35 -6.59 -38.83
CA ARG A 314 14.61 -7.88 -39.48
C ARG A 314 16.00 -7.87 -40.12
N PRO A 315 16.83 -8.93 -39.98
CA PRO A 315 18.18 -8.95 -40.55
C PRO A 315 18.22 -8.99 -42.08
N GLY A 316 17.19 -9.56 -42.71
CA GLY A 316 17.10 -9.70 -44.16
C GLY A 316 15.65 -9.65 -44.65
N PRO A 317 15.40 -9.83 -45.96
CA PRO A 317 14.08 -9.70 -46.55
C PRO A 317 13.13 -10.88 -46.22
N ARG A 318 13.63 -11.98 -45.65
CA ARG A 318 12.87 -13.18 -45.25
C ARG A 318 13.26 -13.66 -43.84
N GLY A 319 12.48 -14.59 -43.25
CA GLY A 319 12.71 -15.17 -41.93
C GLY A 319 12.10 -14.42 -40.74
N ALA A 320 12.40 -14.83 -39.51
CA ALA A 320 11.82 -14.21 -38.32
C ALA A 320 12.29 -12.76 -38.13
N GLY A 321 11.43 -11.93 -37.53
CA GLY A 321 11.72 -10.53 -37.21
C GLY A 321 11.43 -10.20 -35.76
N THR A 322 12.06 -9.15 -35.25
CA THR A 322 11.79 -8.62 -33.92
C THR A 322 10.89 -7.39 -34.03
N VAL A 323 9.81 -7.38 -33.25
CA VAL A 323 8.90 -6.24 -33.14
C VAL A 323 8.87 -5.76 -31.68
N ARG A 324 8.83 -4.44 -31.50
CA ARG A 324 8.61 -3.79 -30.22
C ARG A 324 7.23 -3.18 -30.25
N LEU A 325 6.38 -3.60 -29.31
CA LEU A 325 5.02 -3.08 -29.14
C LEU A 325 4.99 -2.13 -27.94
N ARG A 326 4.30 -1.00 -28.07
CA ARG A 326 3.78 -0.24 -26.92
C ARG A 326 2.43 -0.86 -26.57
N VAL A 327 2.30 -1.35 -25.35
CA VAL A 327 1.07 -2.00 -24.92
C VAL A 327 0.01 -0.95 -24.64
N LEU A 328 -1.18 -1.18 -25.17
CA LEU A 328 -2.38 -0.39 -24.89
C LEU A 328 -3.31 -1.11 -23.91
N ALA A 329 -3.41 -2.44 -24.02
CA ALA A 329 -4.27 -3.25 -23.15
C ALA A 329 -3.78 -4.70 -23.06
N GLY A 330 -4.25 -5.42 -22.04
CA GLY A 330 -4.07 -6.86 -21.89
C GLY A 330 -2.78 -7.32 -21.20
N ALA A 331 -1.87 -6.38 -20.91
CA ALA A 331 -0.78 -6.57 -19.95
C ALA A 331 -0.37 -5.22 -19.34
N ASP A 332 -0.14 -5.18 -18.03
CA ASP A 332 0.32 -3.99 -17.32
C ASP A 332 1.83 -3.77 -17.55
N VAL A 333 2.29 -3.62 -18.78
CA VAL A 333 3.70 -3.35 -19.10
C VAL A 333 3.80 -2.33 -20.21
N PRO A 334 4.70 -1.33 -20.15
CA PRO A 334 4.69 -0.22 -21.11
C PRO A 334 5.08 -0.67 -22.52
N GLN A 335 6.04 -1.60 -22.61
CA GLN A 335 6.56 -2.10 -23.88
C GLN A 335 6.90 -3.58 -23.78
N VAL A 336 6.71 -4.29 -24.90
CA VAL A 336 7.07 -5.70 -25.03
C VAL A 336 7.84 -5.93 -26.31
N ARG A 337 8.90 -6.74 -26.22
CA ARG A 337 9.66 -7.23 -27.37
C ARG A 337 9.16 -8.61 -27.77
N ILE A 338 8.89 -8.79 -29.05
CA ILE A 338 8.33 -10.03 -29.60
C ILE A 338 9.21 -10.49 -30.76
N THR A 339 9.43 -11.79 -30.85
CA THR A 339 9.97 -12.42 -32.05
C THR A 339 8.80 -13.02 -32.82
N LEU A 340 8.56 -12.54 -34.02
CA LEU A 340 7.49 -13.00 -34.90
C LEU A 340 8.09 -13.81 -36.05
N ASP A 341 7.36 -14.80 -36.52
CA ASP A 341 7.66 -15.46 -37.78
C ASP A 341 7.45 -14.50 -38.97
N GLU A 342 7.72 -15.00 -40.18
CA GLU A 342 7.66 -14.22 -41.40
C GLU A 342 6.27 -13.68 -41.73
N GLU A 343 5.22 -14.46 -41.50
CA GLU A 343 3.84 -14.05 -41.80
C GLU A 343 3.36 -13.03 -40.78
N ALA A 344 3.54 -13.33 -39.50
CA ALA A 344 3.17 -12.46 -38.41
C ALA A 344 3.93 -11.12 -38.45
N TYR A 345 5.20 -11.13 -38.84
CA TYR A 345 5.98 -9.90 -39.02
C TYR A 345 5.41 -9.02 -40.14
N ARG A 346 4.97 -9.61 -41.26
CA ARG A 346 4.33 -8.86 -42.36
C ARG A 346 3.00 -8.26 -41.92
N ILE A 347 2.19 -8.98 -41.14
CA ILE A 347 0.93 -8.46 -40.57
C ILE A 347 1.20 -7.25 -39.67
N ALA A 348 2.18 -7.36 -38.76
CA ALA A 348 2.59 -6.25 -37.91
C ALA A 348 3.06 -5.03 -38.72
N GLY A 349 3.78 -5.26 -39.81
CA GLY A 349 4.26 -4.20 -40.71
C GLY A 349 3.12 -3.46 -41.39
N HIS A 350 2.13 -4.18 -41.94
CA HIS A 350 0.95 -3.56 -42.52
C HIS A 350 0.17 -2.77 -41.48
N ALA A 351 -0.10 -3.35 -40.31
CA ALA A 351 -0.79 -2.67 -39.22
C ALA A 351 -0.08 -1.38 -38.79
N HIS A 352 1.25 -1.39 -38.73
CA HIS A 352 2.04 -0.19 -38.44
C HIS A 352 1.87 0.91 -39.51
N LEU A 353 1.92 0.53 -40.79
CA LEU A 353 1.76 1.47 -41.91
C LEU A 353 0.37 2.11 -41.95
N VAL A 354 -0.67 1.36 -41.59
CA VAL A 354 -2.05 1.86 -41.54
C VAL A 354 -2.45 2.44 -40.17
N GLY A 355 -1.52 2.53 -39.21
CA GLY A 355 -1.77 3.12 -37.90
C GLY A 355 -2.71 2.29 -36.99
N LEU A 356 -2.88 1.00 -37.26
CA LEU A 356 -3.75 0.12 -36.47
C LEU A 356 -2.96 -0.60 -35.37
N PRO A 357 -3.53 -0.73 -34.15
CA PRO A 357 -2.98 -1.60 -33.13
C PRO A 357 -3.11 -3.07 -33.55
N VAL A 358 -2.20 -3.89 -33.03
CA VAL A 358 -2.24 -5.35 -33.20
C VAL A 358 -2.60 -6.02 -31.90
N ARG A 359 -3.41 -7.08 -31.99
CA ARG A 359 -3.65 -8.03 -30.92
C ARG A 359 -2.79 -9.25 -31.12
N VAL A 360 -2.17 -9.74 -30.06
CA VAL A 360 -1.24 -10.87 -30.09
C VAL A 360 -1.43 -11.71 -28.83
N LEU A 361 -1.36 -13.03 -28.98
CA LEU A 361 -1.28 -13.98 -27.89
C LEU A 361 0.15 -14.45 -27.69
N GLY A 362 0.52 -14.74 -26.46
CA GLY A 362 1.80 -15.39 -26.16
C GLY A 362 2.04 -15.47 -24.67
N ARG A 363 3.25 -15.83 -24.26
CA ARG A 363 3.66 -15.91 -22.86
C ARG A 363 4.58 -14.73 -22.53
N LEU A 364 4.20 -13.95 -21.53
CA LEU A 364 4.99 -12.81 -21.08
C LEU A 364 6.07 -13.26 -20.11
N GLU A 365 7.32 -12.93 -20.43
CA GLU A 365 8.52 -13.25 -19.67
C GLU A 365 9.28 -11.96 -19.31
N SER A 366 9.94 -11.94 -18.16
CA SER A 366 10.96 -10.94 -17.84
C SER A 366 12.34 -11.55 -17.98
N ARG A 367 13.17 -11.02 -18.88
CA ARG A 367 14.56 -11.47 -19.03
C ARG A 367 15.46 -10.29 -19.34
N GLY A 368 16.38 -9.97 -18.43
CA GLY A 368 17.40 -8.94 -18.64
C GLY A 368 16.85 -7.51 -18.75
N GLY A 369 15.88 -7.14 -17.91
CA GLY A 369 15.34 -5.78 -17.84
C GLY A 369 14.33 -5.41 -18.94
N PHE A 370 14.07 -6.30 -19.89
CA PHE A 370 13.02 -6.13 -20.90
C PHE A 370 11.96 -7.22 -20.81
N ARG A 371 10.70 -6.81 -21.01
CA ARG A 371 9.56 -7.73 -21.14
C ARG A 371 9.56 -8.33 -22.54
N ARG A 372 9.50 -9.66 -22.61
CA ARG A 372 9.50 -10.42 -23.86
C ARG A 372 8.22 -11.24 -23.96
N LEU A 373 7.60 -11.26 -25.14
CA LEU A 373 6.55 -12.23 -25.43
C LEU A 373 7.15 -13.40 -26.21
N THR A 374 7.07 -14.60 -25.63
CA THR A 374 7.48 -15.87 -26.24
C THR A 374 6.26 -16.65 -26.71
N GLY A 375 6.44 -17.55 -27.69
CA GLY A 375 5.33 -18.30 -28.28
C GLY A 375 4.24 -17.42 -28.87
N ALA A 376 4.63 -16.29 -29.48
CA ALA A 376 3.68 -15.32 -30.00
C ALA A 376 2.90 -15.91 -31.18
N CYS A 377 1.57 -15.87 -31.11
CA CYS A 377 0.65 -16.39 -32.12
C CYS A 377 -0.58 -15.49 -32.26
N GLU A 378 -1.40 -15.77 -33.28
CA GLU A 378 -2.66 -15.05 -33.55
C GLU A 378 -2.49 -13.53 -33.64
N ILE A 379 -1.48 -13.06 -34.38
CA ILE A 379 -1.36 -11.62 -34.63
C ILE A 379 -2.46 -11.17 -35.57
N ALA A 380 -3.27 -10.21 -35.12
CA ALA A 380 -4.35 -9.64 -35.90
C ALA A 380 -4.40 -8.11 -35.72
N PRO A 381 -4.53 -7.33 -36.80
CA PRO A 381 -4.88 -5.92 -36.69
C PRO A 381 -6.25 -5.78 -36.01
N VAL A 382 -6.37 -4.82 -35.10
CA VAL A 382 -7.65 -4.48 -34.46
C VAL A 382 -8.13 -3.16 -35.06
N PRO A 383 -9.33 -3.12 -35.68
CA PRO A 383 -9.93 -1.86 -36.08
C PRO A 383 -10.34 -1.12 -34.81
N VAL A 384 -9.71 0.02 -34.57
CA VAL A 384 -10.01 0.93 -33.47
C VAL A 384 -10.14 2.30 -34.10
N ASP A 385 -11.24 3.00 -33.85
CA ASP A 385 -11.39 4.38 -34.32
C ASP A 385 -10.37 5.29 -33.63
N ASP A 386 -10.13 6.47 -34.23
CA ASP A 386 -9.09 7.38 -33.74
C ASP A 386 -9.37 7.87 -32.31
N ALA A 387 -10.64 8.02 -31.93
CA ALA A 387 -11.05 8.48 -30.59
C ALA A 387 -10.78 7.41 -29.52
N GLU A 388 -11.05 6.15 -29.81
CA GLU A 388 -10.82 5.03 -28.90
C GLU A 388 -9.31 4.72 -28.79
N ARG A 389 -8.55 4.90 -29.88
CA ARG A 389 -7.09 4.84 -29.84
C ARG A 389 -6.50 5.94 -28.94
N ASP A 390 -6.98 7.17 -29.08
CA ASP A 390 -6.51 8.30 -28.26
C ASP A 390 -6.89 8.16 -26.79
N ARG A 391 -8.08 7.60 -26.48
CA ARG A 391 -8.45 7.23 -25.10
C ARG A 391 -7.52 6.19 -24.51
N LEU A 392 -7.21 5.12 -25.25
CA LEU A 392 -6.27 4.08 -24.80
C LEU A 392 -4.86 4.64 -24.60
N LEU A 393 -4.40 5.52 -25.49
CA LEU A 393 -3.10 6.18 -25.36
C LEU A 393 -3.06 7.11 -24.13
N LYS A 394 -4.11 7.91 -23.93
CA LYS A 394 -4.24 8.79 -22.77
C LYS A 394 -4.27 8.00 -21.47
N ALA A 395 -5.03 6.91 -21.41
CA ALA A 395 -5.04 6.02 -20.27
C ALA A 395 -3.62 5.50 -19.97
N VAL A 396 -2.91 4.97 -20.97
CA VAL A 396 -1.52 4.49 -20.78
C VAL A 396 -0.57 5.58 -20.32
N GLN A 397 -0.74 6.83 -20.79
CA GLN A 397 0.11 7.94 -20.39
C GLN A 397 -0.14 8.38 -18.94
N GLU A 398 -1.40 8.50 -18.52
CA GLU A 398 -1.77 8.69 -17.11
C GLU A 398 -1.21 7.53 -16.26
N HIS A 399 -1.26 6.30 -16.76
CA HIS A 399 -0.68 5.13 -16.09
C HIS A 399 0.85 5.21 -15.91
N VAL A 400 1.58 5.71 -16.91
CA VAL A 400 3.05 5.88 -16.85
C VAL A 400 3.42 7.05 -15.95
N GLU A 401 2.68 8.16 -15.99
CA GLU A 401 2.90 9.33 -15.14
C GLU A 401 2.62 9.01 -13.67
N VAL A 402 1.55 8.27 -13.38
CA VAL A 402 1.28 7.75 -12.03
C VAL A 402 2.39 6.79 -11.59
N ALA A 403 2.85 5.89 -12.47
CA ALA A 403 3.95 4.98 -12.14
C ALA A 403 5.29 5.71 -11.88
N ALA A 404 5.60 6.74 -12.67
CA ALA A 404 6.80 7.57 -12.55
C ALA A 404 6.75 8.46 -11.31
N PHE A 405 5.61 9.09 -11.02
CA PHE A 405 5.40 9.85 -9.78
C PHE A 405 5.62 8.97 -8.54
N PHE A 406 5.24 7.69 -8.61
CA PHE A 406 5.52 6.72 -7.55
C PHE A 406 6.96 6.19 -7.52
N GLU A 407 7.72 6.25 -8.61
CA GLU A 407 9.16 5.94 -8.62
C GLU A 407 9.99 7.12 -8.09
N GLU A 408 9.63 8.36 -8.46
CA GLU A 408 10.33 9.58 -8.07
C GLU A 408 10.12 9.90 -6.58
N THR A 409 8.93 9.60 -6.02
CA THR A 409 8.70 9.64 -4.56
C THR A 409 9.34 8.46 -3.79
N CYS A 410 9.89 7.46 -4.49
CA CYS A 410 10.50 6.27 -3.91
C CYS A 410 11.99 6.08 -4.24
N GLY A 411 12.57 7.01 -5.00
CA GLY A 411 13.91 6.94 -5.59
C GLY A 411 14.69 8.23 -5.36
N GLY A 412 14.80 8.65 -4.10
CA GLY A 412 15.76 9.68 -3.71
C GLY A 412 17.16 9.10 -3.54
N ASP A 413 18.00 9.35 -4.54
CA ASP A 413 19.46 9.42 -4.57
C ASP A 413 20.30 8.25 -4.01
N CYS A 414 20.86 7.48 -4.95
CA CYS A 414 22.22 6.96 -4.85
C CYS A 414 23.01 7.50 -6.04
N ALA A 415 23.50 8.72 -5.91
CA ALA A 415 24.70 9.18 -6.58
C ALA A 415 25.78 9.37 -5.51
N ASP A 416 26.94 8.76 -5.78
CA ASP A 416 28.18 8.62 -5.02
C ASP A 416 28.24 7.60 -3.87
#